data_AF-A0A5P1RGU4-F1
#
_entry.id   AF-A0A5P1RGU4-F1
#
_cell.length_a   1.000
_cell.length_b   1.000
_cell.length_c   1.000
_cell.angle_alpha   90.00
_cell.angle_beta   90.00
_cell.angle_gamma   90.00
#
_symmetry.space_group_name_H-M   'P 1'
#
loop_
_entity.id
_entity.type
_entity.pdbx_description
1 polymer ?
#
loop_
_entity_poly.entity_id
_entity_poly.type
_entity_poly.pdbx_seq_one_letter_code
_entity_poly.pdbx_strand_id
1 'polypeptide(L)' 'MWAKEVEDFLTSLAVDKKVASSTQNQALNALVFLYREVLKQPFEYQVDAIRSTKPKKIPVVLSRHEVKSVLAQLKDTH' A
#
# COMPACT_ATOMS: atom_id res chain seq x y z
N MET A 1 -12.53 -19.84 -9.70
CA MET A 1 -11.13 -20.32 -9.60
C MET A 1 -10.19 -19.16 -9.29
N TRP A 2 -10.13 -18.12 -10.14
CA TRP A 2 -9.32 -16.90 -9.96
C TRP A 2 -9.57 -16.10 -8.67
N ALA A 3 -10.82 -16.10 -8.19
CA ALA A 3 -11.22 -15.45 -6.95
C ALA A 3 -10.35 -15.80 -5.76
N LYS A 4 -10.20 -17.11 -5.60
CA LYS A 4 -9.45 -17.70 -4.51
C LYS A 4 -7.96 -17.37 -4.61
N GLU A 5 -7.41 -17.37 -5.83
CA GLU A 5 -6.00 -17.02 -6.05
C GLU A 5 -5.72 -15.55 -5.71
N VAL A 6 -6.64 -14.65 -6.04
CA VAL A 6 -6.56 -13.23 -5.66
C VAL A 6 -6.61 -13.06 -4.15
N GLU A 7 -7.52 -13.76 -3.47
CA GLU A 7 -7.66 -13.73 -2.02
C GLU A 7 -6.45 -14.35 -1.31
N ASP A 8 -5.96 -15.49 -1.78
CA ASP A 8 -4.79 -16.19 -1.25
C ASP A 8 -3.53 -15.33 -1.42
N PHE A 9 -3.35 -14.72 -2.61
CA PHE A 9 -2.25 -13.80 -2.85
C PHE A 9 -2.30 -12.59 -1.91
N LEU A 10 -3.45 -11.90 -1.83
CA LEU A 10 -3.60 -10.74 -0.96
C LEU A 10 -3.43 -11.11 0.52
N THR A 11 -3.91 -12.29 0.93
CA THR A 11 -3.75 -12.82 2.28
C THR A 11 -2.27 -13.11 2.57
N SER A 12 -1.53 -13.72 1.65
CA SER A 12 -0.09 -13.98 1.82
C SER A 12 0.71 -12.68 2.00
N LEU A 13 0.29 -11.58 1.33
CA LEU A 13 0.91 -10.27 1.53
C LEU A 13 0.73 -9.77 2.97
N ALA A 14 -0.43 -10.00 3.57
CA ALA A 14 -0.73 -9.58 4.94
C ALA A 14 -0.10 -10.51 5.99
N VAL A 15 -0.24 -11.82 5.84
CA VAL A 15 0.11 -12.81 6.86
C VAL A 15 1.59 -13.20 6.79
N ASP A 16 2.07 -13.61 5.61
CA ASP A 16 3.42 -14.14 5.44
C ASP A 16 4.45 -13.02 5.24
N LYS A 17 4.14 -12.08 4.32
CA LYS A 17 5.03 -10.97 3.98
C LYS A 17 4.89 -9.77 4.91
N LYS A 18 3.82 -9.68 5.70
CA LYS A 18 3.55 -8.60 6.67
C LYS A 18 3.75 -7.21 6.08
N VAL A 19 3.33 -7.02 4.82
CA VAL A 19 3.49 -5.75 4.09
C VAL A 19 2.65 -4.65 4.75
N ALA A 20 2.93 -3.39 4.44
CA ALA A 20 2.08 -2.30 4.93
C ALA A 20 0.68 -2.34 4.29
N SER A 21 -0.33 -1.79 4.97
CA SER A 21 -1.69 -1.68 4.44
C SER A 21 -1.73 -0.96 3.09
N SER A 22 -0.91 0.09 2.91
CA SER A 22 -0.77 0.79 1.62
C SER A 22 -0.23 -0.12 0.51
N THR A 23 0.73 -1.00 0.81
CA THR A 23 1.28 -1.96 -0.15
C THR A 23 0.23 -2.99 -0.57
N GLN A 24 -0.51 -3.56 0.38
CA GLN A 24 -1.57 -4.52 0.05
C GLN A 24 -2.72 -3.85 -0.74
N ASN A 25 -3.09 -2.62 -0.37
CA ASN A 25 -4.10 -1.85 -1.10
C ASN A 25 -3.66 -1.55 -2.54
N GLN A 26 -2.38 -1.23 -2.74
CA GLN A 26 -1.83 -1.02 -4.08
C GLN A 26 -1.91 -2.31 -4.92
N ALA A 27 -1.60 -3.46 -4.32
CA ALA A 27 -1.74 -4.75 -4.99
C ALA A 27 -3.20 -5.07 -5.36
N LEU A 28 -4.15 -4.86 -4.43
CA LEU A 28 -5.59 -5.02 -4.72
C LEU A 28 -6.02 -4.12 -5.88
N ASN A 29 -5.66 -2.83 -5.85
CA ASN A 29 -6.05 -1.89 -6.90
C ASN A 29 -5.46 -2.27 -8.26
N ALA A 30 -4.21 -2.75 -8.29
CA ALA A 30 -3.59 -3.26 -9.51
C ALA A 30 -4.34 -4.48 -10.07
N LEU A 31 -4.77 -5.40 -9.21
CA LEU A 31 -5.57 -6.56 -9.61
C LEU A 31 -6.95 -6.15 -10.11
N VAL A 32 -7.65 -5.25 -9.41
CA VAL A 32 -8.95 -4.71 -9.87
C VAL A 32 -8.80 -4.05 -11.24
N PHE A 33 -7.75 -3.26 -11.46
CA PHE A 33 -7.46 -2.65 -12.75
C PHE A 33 -7.19 -3.69 -13.84
N LEU A 34 -6.31 -4.67 -13.58
CA LEU A 34 -5.98 -5.73 -14.53
C LEU A 34 -7.24 -6.46 -15.00
N TYR A 35 -8.07 -6.92 -14.07
CA TYR A 35 -9.28 -7.66 -14.38
C TYR A 35 -10.32 -6.80 -15.13
N ARG A 36 -10.55 -5.57 -14.66
CA ARG A 36 -11.57 -4.70 -15.24
C ARG A 36 -11.16 -4.12 -16.60
N GLU A 37 -9.97 -3.56 -16.69
CA GLU A 37 -9.57 -2.75 -17.84
C GLU A 37 -8.82 -3.53 -18.90
N VAL A 38 -7.96 -4.48 -18.50
CA VAL A 38 -7.13 -5.23 -19.44
C VAL A 38 -7.84 -6.51 -19.89
N LEU A 39 -8.30 -7.31 -18.94
CA LEU A 39 -8.92 -8.61 -19.22
C LEU A 39 -10.42 -8.51 -19.56
N LYS A 40 -11.04 -7.35 -19.32
CA LYS A 40 -12.48 -7.10 -19.51
C LYS A 40 -13.37 -8.11 -18.77
N GLN A 41 -12.92 -8.56 -17.60
CA GLN A 41 -13.58 -9.51 -16.71
C GLN A 41 -13.66 -8.91 -15.31
N PRO A 42 -14.63 -8.01 -15.04
CA PRO A 42 -14.74 -7.36 -13.73
C PRO A 42 -15.04 -8.39 -12.62
N PHE A 43 -14.57 -8.10 -11.41
CA PHE A 43 -14.95 -8.87 -10.22
C PHE A 43 -16.46 -8.76 -9.98
N GLU A 44 -17.17 -9.89 -9.98
CA GLU A 44 -18.61 -9.95 -9.70
C GLU A 44 -18.93 -10.01 -8.19
N TYR A 45 -17.92 -10.22 -7.34
CA TYR A 45 -18.04 -10.39 -5.90
C TYR A 45 -16.98 -9.58 -5.14
N GLN A 46 -17.22 -9.37 -3.85
CA GLN A 46 -16.27 -8.70 -2.97
C GLN A 46 -15.10 -9.62 -2.63
N VAL A 47 -13.87 -9.11 -2.74
CA VAL A 47 -12.64 -9.84 -2.38
C VAL A 47 -12.51 -9.94 -0.86
N ASP A 48 -12.64 -11.16 -0.33
CA ASP A 48 -12.58 -11.47 1.11
C ASP A 48 -11.17 -11.92 1.55
N ALA A 49 -10.20 -11.03 1.39
CA ALA A 49 -8.81 -11.27 1.80
C ALA A 49 -8.52 -10.71 3.20
N ILE A 50 -7.70 -11.42 3.98
CA ILE A 50 -7.19 -10.91 5.26
C ILE A 50 -6.43 -9.60 5.02
N ARG A 51 -6.81 -8.55 5.74
CA ARG A 51 -6.23 -7.21 5.57
C ARG A 51 -4.99 -7.01 6.43
N SER A 52 -3.99 -6.37 5.86
CA SER A 52 -2.81 -5.92 6.61
C SER A 52 -3.22 -4.79 7.56
N THR A 53 -2.94 -4.99 8.84
CA THR A 53 -3.12 -3.99 9.89
C THR A 53 -1.75 -3.58 10.42
N LYS A 54 -1.36 -2.32 10.20
CA LYS A 54 -0.22 -1.72 10.92
C LYS A 54 -0.73 -0.66 11.89
N PRO A 55 -0.21 -0.64 13.13
CA PRO A 55 -0.52 0.43 14.06
C PRO A 55 -0.07 1.77 13.46
N LYS A 56 -0.91 2.80 13.59
CA LYS A 56 -0.57 4.15 13.14
C LYS A 56 0.66 4.63 13.93
N LYS A 57 1.74 4.95 13.23
CA LYS A 57 2.89 5.62 13.86
C LYS A 57 2.49 7.03 14.23
N ILE A 58 2.80 7.46 15.46
CA ILE A 58 2.70 8.86 15.82
C ILE A 58 3.82 9.60 15.08
N PRO A 59 3.50 10.61 14.25
CA PRO A 59 4.51 11.34 13.53
C PRO A 59 5.35 12.16 14.51
N VAL A 60 6.68 12.03 14.42
CA VAL A 60 7.60 12.98 15.05
C VAL A 60 7.80 14.11 14.07
N VAL A 61 7.53 15.34 14.52
CA VAL A 61 7.65 16.55 13.70
C VAL A 61 8.85 17.36 14.15
N LEU A 62 9.52 17.98 13.18
CA LEU A 62 10.59 18.93 13.46
C LEU A 62 9.98 20.25 13.96
N SER A 63 10.60 20.82 14.98
CA SER A 63 10.38 22.21 15.38
C SER A 63 10.82 23.17 14.27
N ARG A 64 10.32 24.41 14.32
CA ARG A 64 10.71 25.46 13.36
C ARG A 64 12.23 25.70 13.32
N HIS A 65 12.93 25.49 14.45
CA HIS A 65 14.37 25.66 14.52
C HIS A 65 15.11 24.52 13.79
N GLU A 66 14.70 23.28 14.01
CA GLU A 66 15.27 22.11 13.33
C GLU A 66 15.05 22.19 11.81
N VAL A 67 13.86 22.63 11.37
CA VAL A 67 13.60 22.87 9.94
C VAL A 67 14.58 23.89 9.36
N LYS A 68 14.77 25.04 10.03
CA LYS A 68 15.73 26.07 9.58
C LYS A 68 17.16 25.53 9.51
N SER A 69 17.56 24.75 10.52
CA SER A 69 18.90 24.15 10.58
C SER A 69 19.14 23.17 9.42
N VAL A 70 18.18 22.27 9.15
CA VAL A 70 18.27 21.32 8.03
C VAL A 70 18.33 22.05 6.68
N LEU A 71 17.45 23.03 6.47
CA LEU A 71 17.43 23.80 5.22
C LEU A 71 18.72 24.59 4.99
N ALA A 72 19.35 25.12 6.04
CA ALA A 72 20.64 25.82 5.93
C ALA A 72 21.82 24.91 5.54
N GLN A 73 21.68 23.58 5.67
CA GLN A 73 22.68 22.60 5.23
C GLN A 73 22.47 22.12 3.79
N LEU A 74 21.32 22.43 3.18
CA LEU A 74 21.10 22.16 1.77
C LEU A 74 21.94 23.15 0.96
N LYS A 75 23.00 22.63 0.32
CA LYS A 75 23.69 23.35 -0.75
C LYS A 75 22.83 23.23 -2.00
N ASP A 76 22.73 24.31 -2.77
CA ASP A 76 21.94 24.38 -4.00
C ASP A 76 21.97 23.05 -4.75
N THR A 77 20.79 22.47 -4.92
CA THR A 77 20.60 21.32 -5.80
C THR A 77 19.92 21.87 -7.04
N HIS A 78 20.63 21.79 -8.17
CA HIS A 78 20.16 22.16 -9.51
C HIS A 78 18.77 21.62 -9.83
#